data_AF-A0A3N5T4H8-F1
#
_entry.id   AF-A0A3N5T4H8-F1
#
_cell.length_a   1.000
_cell.length_b   1.000
_cell.length_c   1.000
_cell.angle_alpha   90.00
_cell.angle_beta   90.00
_cell.angle_gamma   90.00
#
_symmetry.space_group_name_H-M   'P 1'
#
loop_
_entity.id
_entity.type
_entity.pdbx_description
1 polymer ?
#
loop_
_entity_poly.entity_id
_entity_poly.type
_entity_poly.pdbx_seq_one_letter_code
_entity_poly.pdbx_strand_id
1 'polypeptide(L)'
;LGTKANPARVTVQTKIRAKELEAIFKAKEWVHEITVDKSKEENISDLKLLQHPVKTVVNKKGKVGRNEKCPCGSGKKYKHCCGM
;
A
#
# COMPACT_ATOMS: atom_id res chain seq x y z
N LEU A 1 1.81 0.96 8.12
CA LEU A 1 0.53 1.60 8.46
C LEU A 1 -0.23 0.61 9.34
N GLY A 2 -0.63 1.03 10.53
CA GLY A 2 -1.29 0.17 11.52
C GLY A 2 -0.36 -0.67 12.43
N THR A 3 0.96 -0.44 12.44
CA THR A 3 1.91 -1.13 13.33
C THR A 3 2.51 -0.16 14.36
N LYS A 4 3.07 -0.66 15.47
CA LYS A 4 3.72 0.19 16.52
C LYS A 4 4.69 1.24 15.98
N ALA A 5 5.34 0.98 14.84
CA ALA A 5 6.29 1.89 14.19
C ALA A 5 5.64 2.86 13.18
N ASN A 6 4.40 2.61 12.73
CA ASN A 6 3.68 3.43 11.75
C ASN A 6 2.18 3.42 12.07
N PRO A 7 1.72 4.16 13.08
CA PRO A 7 0.31 4.27 13.43
C PRO A 7 -0.48 4.96 12.32
N ALA A 8 -1.74 4.57 12.16
CA ALA A 8 -2.64 5.18 11.20
C ALA A 8 -3.03 6.59 11.66
N ARG A 9 -2.61 7.62 10.93
CA ARG A 9 -2.91 9.01 11.30
C ARG A 9 -4.14 9.49 10.55
N VAL A 10 -5.13 9.94 11.29
CA VAL A 10 -6.41 10.38 10.74
C VAL A 10 -6.82 11.70 11.37
N THR A 11 -7.15 12.66 10.50
CA THR A 11 -7.68 13.96 10.92
C THR A 11 -9.16 14.02 10.55
N VAL A 12 -10.02 14.27 11.53
CA VAL A 12 -11.47 14.36 11.31
C VAL A 12 -12.03 15.67 11.84
N GLN A 13 -13.05 16.19 11.17
CA GLN A 13 -13.67 17.47 11.54
C GLN A 13 -14.71 17.34 12.66
N THR A 14 -15.30 16.15 12.81
CA THR A 14 -16.44 15.93 13.71
C THR A 14 -16.19 14.81 14.71
N LYS A 15 -16.73 15.00 15.92
CA LYS A 15 -16.66 14.01 17.01
C LYS A 15 -17.39 12.70 16.68
N ILE A 16 -18.37 12.76 15.78
CA ILE A 16 -19.14 11.60 15.33
C ILE A 16 -18.24 10.66 14.51
N ARG A 17 -17.56 11.23 13.50
CA ARG A 17 -16.60 10.49 12.68
C ARG A 17 -15.46 9.91 13.52
N ALA A 18 -14.97 10.65 14.52
CA ALA A 18 -13.92 10.16 15.42
C ALA A 18 -14.32 8.85 16.12
N LYS A 19 -15.58 8.75 16.60
CA LYS A 19 -16.12 7.54 17.23
C LYS A 19 -16.23 6.37 16.26
N GLU A 20 -16.70 6.61 15.04
CA GLU A 20 -16.80 5.56 14.00
C GLU A 20 -15.42 5.01 13.66
N LEU A 21 -14.45 5.92 13.48
CA LEU A 21 -13.07 5.54 13.20
C LEU A 21 -12.44 4.76 14.35
N GLU A 22 -12.59 5.20 15.61
CA GLU A 22 -12.14 4.43 16.78
C GLU A 22 -12.71 3.01 16.79
N ALA A 23 -14.00 2.83 16.48
CA ALA A 23 -14.62 1.51 16.43
C ALA A 23 -14.00 0.64 15.33
N ILE A 24 -13.73 1.19 14.14
CA ILE A 24 -13.10 0.48 13.02
C ILE A 24 -11.66 0.10 13.37
N PHE A 25 -10.87 1.03 13.91
CA PHE A 25 -9.48 0.76 14.26
C PHE A 25 -9.37 -0.25 15.40
N LYS A 26 -10.26 -0.20 16.41
CA LYS A 26 -10.32 -1.18 17.50
C LYS A 26 -10.74 -2.56 17.01
N ALA A 27 -11.74 -2.63 16.14
CA ALA A 27 -12.18 -3.90 15.54
C ALA A 27 -11.11 -4.55 14.65
N LYS A 28 -10.22 -3.73 14.06
CA LYS A 28 -9.12 -4.18 13.20
C LYS A 28 -7.79 -4.35 13.94
N GLU A 29 -7.75 -4.05 15.24
CA GLU A 29 -6.53 -4.05 16.08
C GLU A 29 -5.41 -3.18 15.48
N TRP A 30 -5.76 -2.06 14.87
CA TRP A 30 -4.82 -1.14 14.25
C TRP A 30 -4.41 -0.05 15.24
N VAL A 31 -3.10 0.23 15.34
CA VAL A 31 -2.62 1.41 16.10
C VAL A 31 -2.99 2.67 15.33
N HIS A 32 -3.71 3.62 15.95
CA HIS A 32 -4.21 4.84 15.30
C HIS A 32 -4.03 6.10 16.17
N GLU A 33 -3.82 7.25 15.51
CA GLU A 33 -3.80 8.59 16.11
C GLU A 33 -4.88 9.44 15.46
N ILE A 34 -5.97 9.69 16.20
CA ILE A 34 -7.09 10.50 15.72
C ILE A 34 -6.94 11.92 16.26
N THR A 35 -6.81 12.88 15.37
CA THR A 35 -6.81 14.31 15.72
C THR A 35 -8.11 14.95 15.25
N VAL A 36 -8.85 15.56 16.18
CA VAL A 36 -10.11 16.26 15.87
C VAL A 36 -9.82 17.76 15.75
N ASP A 37 -9.65 18.23 14.52
CA ASP A 37 -9.37 19.65 14.23
C ASP A 37 -10.38 20.15 13.20
N LYS A 38 -11.16 21.17 13.57
CA LYS A 38 -12.22 21.75 12.72
C LYS A 38 -11.66 22.62 11.58
N SER A 39 -10.39 23.02 11.66
CA SER A 39 -9.77 23.96 10.73
C SER A 39 -8.89 23.28 9.69
N LYS A 40 -8.49 22.03 9.90
CA LYS A 40 -7.69 21.26 8.94
C LYS A 40 -8.54 20.31 8.10
N GLU A 41 -8.10 20.14 6.86
CA GLU A 41 -8.65 19.25 5.84
C GLU A 41 -8.73 17.79 6.34
N GLU A 42 -9.88 17.13 6.09
CA GLU A 42 -10.12 15.74 6.47
C GLU A 42 -9.11 14.82 5.80
N ASN A 43 -8.15 14.30 6.57
CA ASN A 43 -7.16 13.36 6.05
C ASN A 43 -7.52 11.95 6.51
N ILE A 44 -8.29 11.25 5.66
CA ILE A 44 -8.62 9.82 5.82
C ILE A 44 -7.80 8.91 4.90
N SER A 45 -6.72 9.45 4.32
CA SER A 45 -5.85 8.77 3.37
C SER A 45 -5.34 7.44 3.92
N ASP A 46 -4.96 7.46 5.20
CA ASP A 46 -4.42 6.32 5.93
C ASP A 46 -5.47 5.21 6.09
N LEU A 47 -6.68 5.58 6.50
CA LEU A 47 -7.82 4.66 6.61
C LEU A 47 -8.14 4.01 5.25
N LYS A 48 -8.16 4.82 4.19
CA LYS A 48 -8.47 4.32 2.84
C LYS A 48 -7.40 3.34 2.36
N LEU A 49 -6.14 3.63 2.63
CA LEU A 49 -5.01 2.80 2.26
C LEU A 49 -4.98 1.47 3.05
N LEU A 50 -5.41 1.49 4.32
CA LEU A 50 -5.54 0.28 5.15
C LEU A 50 -6.71 -0.60 4.72
N GLN A 51 -7.85 0.00 4.36
CA GLN A 51 -9.03 -0.74 3.93
C GLN A 51 -8.87 -1.30 2.51
N HIS A 52 -8.15 -0.58 1.64
CA HIS A 52 -7.86 -0.97 0.25
C HIS A 52 -6.35 -0.94 0.02
N PRO A 53 -5.60 -1.95 0.52
CA PRO A 53 -4.17 -1.99 0.29
C PRO A 53 -3.91 -2.09 -1.21
N VAL A 54 -3.24 -1.07 -1.76
CA VAL A 54 -2.85 -1.07 -3.16
C VAL A 54 -1.87 -2.21 -3.37
N LYS A 55 -2.34 -3.30 -3.98
CA LYS A 55 -1.48 -4.42 -4.37
C LYS A 55 -0.62 -3.94 -5.53
N THR A 56 0.64 -3.65 -5.25
CA THR A 56 1.62 -3.44 -6.32
C THR A 56 1.73 -4.74 -7.12
N VAL A 57 1.55 -4.66 -8.43
CA VAL A 57 1.76 -5.81 -9.32
C VAL A 57 3.26 -6.07 -9.37
N VAL A 58 3.74 -6.89 -8.45
CA VAL A 58 5.10 -7.43 -8.52
C VAL A 58 5.14 -8.33 -9.74
N ASN A 59 5.92 -7.94 -10.76
CA ASN A 59 6.16 -8.79 -11.91
C ASN A 59 6.90 -10.05 -11.42
N LYS A 60 6.15 -11.12 -11.15
CA LYS A 60 6.67 -12.43 -10.70
C LYS A 60 7.50 -13.13 -11.77
N LYS A 61 7.40 -12.69 -13.03
CA LYS A 61 8.36 -13.08 -14.06
C LYS A 61 9.65 -12.33 -13.72
N GLY A 62 10.56 -13.02 -13.04
CA GLY A 62 11.91 -12.52 -12.73
C GLY A 62 12.46 -11.81 -13.96
N LYS A 63 13.03 -10.61 -13.74
CA LYS A 63 13.61 -9.82 -14.82
C LYS A 63 14.71 -10.66 -15.45
N VAL A 64 14.42 -11.31 -16.58
CA VAL A 64 15.43 -12.07 -17.31
C VAL A 64 16.55 -11.11 -17.67
N GLY A 65 17.75 -11.40 -17.16
CA GLY A 65 18.89 -10.54 -17.42
C GLY A 65 19.13 -10.45 -18.91
N ARG A 66 19.48 -9.26 -19.43
CA ARG A 66 19.71 -9.04 -20.87
C ARG A 66 20.73 -10.04 -21.45
N ASN A 67 21.67 -10.53 -20.65
CA ASN A 67 22.67 -11.54 -21.04
C ASN A 67 22.32 -13.00 -20.69
N GLU A 68 21.22 -13.26 -19.98
CA GLU A 68 20.80 -14.63 -19.62
C GLU A 68 20.23 -15.39 -20.81
N LYS A 69 20.19 -16.72 -20.72
CA LYS A 69 19.55 -17.56 -21.74
C LYS A 69 18.07 -17.17 -21.86
N CYS A 70 17.62 -16.98 -23.09
CA CYS A 70 16.27 -16.55 -23.33
C CYS A 70 15.26 -17.67 -22.97
N PRO A 71 14.19 -17.37 -22.23
CA PRO A 71 13.14 -18.34 -21.90
C PRO A 71 12.35 -18.83 -23.12
N CYS A 72 12.60 -18.28 -24.32
CA CYS A 72 12.03 -18.70 -25.61
C CYS A 72 12.49 -20.10 -26.06
N GLY A 73 13.49 -20.71 -25.40
CA GLY A 73 14.04 -22.00 -25.77
C GLY A 73 15.07 -21.94 -26.91
N SER A 74 15.29 -20.78 -27.53
CA SER A 74 16.19 -20.63 -28.68
C SER A 74 17.68 -20.74 -28.34
N GLY A 75 18.07 -20.97 -27.08
CA GLY A 75 19.47 -21.09 -26.64
C GLY A 75 20.31 -19.79 -26.69
N LYS A 76 19.79 -18.72 -27.30
CA LYS A 76 20.44 -17.40 -27.41
C LYS A 76 20.28 -16.58 -26.13
N LYS A 77 21.16 -15.59 -25.91
CA LYS A 77 21.00 -14.60 -24.84
C LYS A 77 19.73 -13.77 -25.07
N TYR A 78 19.04 -13.33 -24.01
CA TYR A 78 17.78 -12.59 -24.09
C TYR A 78 17.86 -11.39 -25.02
N LYS A 79 18.95 -10.61 -24.96
CA LYS A 79 19.24 -9.46 -25.85
C LYS A 79 19.33 -9.76 -27.34
N HIS A 80 19.43 -11.03 -27.71
CA HIS A 80 19.54 -11.52 -29.09
C HIS A 80 18.40 -12.50 -29.45
N CYS A 81 17.37 -12.67 -28.59
CA CYS A 81 16.12 -13.41 -28.89
C CYS A 81 14.93 -12.46 -28.63
N CYS A 82 14.26 -12.57 -27.48
CA CYS A 82 13.04 -11.83 -27.16
C CYS A 82 13.25 -10.44 -26.57
N GLY A 83 14.50 -10.07 -26.26
CA GLY A 83 14.90 -8.75 -25.76
C GLY A 83 15.67 -7.92 -26.77
N MET A 84 15.50 -8.23 -28.06
CA MET A 84 16.02 -7.46 -29.19
C MET A 84 15.03 -6.38 -29.59
#